data_AF-A0A1G6YEP3-F1
#
_entry.id   AF-A0A1G6YEP3-F1
#
_cell.length_a   1.000
_cell.length_b   1.000
_cell.length_c   1.000
_cell.angle_alpha   90.00
_cell.angle_beta   90.00
_cell.angle_gamma   90.00
#
_symmetry.space_group_name_H-M   'P 1'
#
loop_
_entity.id
_entity.type
_entity.pdbx_description
1 polymer ?
#
loop_
_entity_poly.entity_id
_entity_poly.type
_entity_poly.pdbx_seq_one_letter_code
_entity_poly.pdbx_strand_id
1 'polypeptide(L)'
;LRSLVERSVTDEAVATLLGKIEGGIDHWLTFVGEPAVSQTNNAAENALREPVVLRKIIGTLRNDRGMFVHETILSLLATWRQQGRNPYEELRRVVNNNEMLSRDHAVPAVETSG
;
A
#
# COMPACT_ATOMS: atom_id res chain seq x y z
N LEU A 1 -17.46 -0.20 17.87
CA LEU A 1 -16.36 -1.07 17.42
C LEU A 1 -15.41 -1.45 18.56
N ARG A 2 -14.96 -0.51 19.42
CA ARG A 2 -14.04 -0.84 20.54
C ARG A 2 -14.59 -1.91 21.49
N SER A 3 -15.84 -1.78 21.89
CA SER A 3 -16.56 -2.78 22.71
C SER A 3 -16.68 -4.17 22.08
N LEU A 4 -16.45 -4.31 20.77
CA LEU A 4 -16.50 -5.59 20.06
C LEU A 4 -15.16 -6.34 20.14
N VAL A 5 -14.04 -5.58 20.18
CA VAL A 5 -12.67 -6.11 20.31
C VAL A 5 -12.36 -6.53 21.74
N GLU A 6 -12.94 -5.85 22.74
CA GLU A 6 -12.75 -6.16 24.16
C GLU A 6 -13.38 -7.50 24.61
N ARG A 7 -14.09 -8.20 23.72
CA ARG A 7 -14.75 -9.46 24.02
C ARG A 7 -13.75 -10.61 24.01
N SER A 8 -13.70 -11.40 25.07
CA SER A 8 -12.99 -12.67 25.08
C SER A 8 -13.68 -13.67 24.15
N VAL A 9 -12.94 -14.28 23.22
CA VAL A 9 -13.45 -15.28 22.29
C VAL A 9 -12.57 -16.53 22.29
N THR A 10 -13.21 -17.70 22.28
CA THR A 10 -12.54 -19.01 22.29
C THR A 10 -12.25 -19.53 20.88
N ASP A 11 -12.97 -19.05 19.87
CA ASP A 11 -12.79 -19.43 18.47
C ASP A 11 -11.61 -18.66 17.83
N GLU A 12 -10.69 -19.40 17.22
CA GLU A 12 -9.46 -18.87 16.63
C GLU A 12 -9.71 -17.96 15.42
N ALA A 13 -10.69 -18.29 14.57
CA ALA A 13 -11.02 -17.49 13.40
C ALA A 13 -11.64 -16.15 13.82
N VAL A 14 -12.49 -16.17 14.85
CA VAL A 14 -13.06 -14.95 15.42
C VAL A 14 -11.99 -14.13 16.13
N ALA A 15 -11.07 -14.74 16.89
CA ALA A 15 -9.95 -14.03 17.51
C ALA A 15 -9.05 -13.34 16.46
N THR A 16 -8.76 -14.03 15.35
CA THR A 16 -8.01 -13.46 14.21
C THR A 16 -8.74 -12.26 13.59
N LEU A 17 -10.06 -12.36 13.42
CA LEU A 17 -10.87 -11.25 12.91
C LEU A 17 -10.85 -10.06 13.86
N LEU A 18 -11.01 -10.29 15.17
CA LEU A 18 -10.97 -9.23 16.18
C LEU A 18 -9.61 -8.51 16.17
N GLY A 19 -8.50 -9.23 16.08
CA GLY A 19 -7.18 -8.61 15.97
C GLY A 19 -7.01 -7.71 14.73
N LYS A 20 -7.62 -8.08 13.59
CA LYS A 20 -7.65 -7.22 12.40
C LYS A 20 -8.50 -5.97 12.60
N ILE A 21 -9.64 -6.10 13.27
CA ILE A 21 -10.52 -4.96 13.58
C ILE A 21 -9.81 -4.00 14.53
N GLU A 22 -9.15 -4.52 15.57
CA GLU A 22 -8.36 -3.77 16.54
C GLU A 22 -7.25 -2.97 15.87
N GLY A 23 -6.41 -3.65 15.08
CA GLY A 23 -5.27 -3.00 14.42
C GLY A 23 -5.68 -1.90 13.42
N GLY A 24 -6.90 -1.98 12.87
CA GLY A 24 -7.43 -0.97 11.96
C GLY A 24 -8.36 0.06 12.59
N ILE A 25 -8.69 -0.04 13.89
CA ILE A 25 -9.89 0.57 14.48
C ILE A 25 -10.01 2.09 14.25
N ASP A 26 -8.87 2.79 14.26
CA ASP A 26 -8.78 4.23 14.07
C ASP A 26 -8.88 4.67 12.59
N HIS A 27 -8.81 3.73 11.64
CA HIS A 27 -8.72 3.99 10.21
C HIS A 27 -9.89 3.47 9.36
N TRP A 28 -10.74 2.59 9.89
CA TRP A 28 -11.86 1.97 9.13
C TRP A 28 -12.82 2.97 8.47
N LEU A 29 -13.02 4.13 9.10
CA LEU A 29 -13.98 5.14 8.67
C LEU A 29 -13.31 6.43 8.19
N THR A 30 -12.04 6.38 7.79
CA THR A 30 -11.30 7.56 7.33
C THR A 30 -12.03 8.30 6.20
N PHE A 31 -12.68 7.56 5.29
CA PHE A 31 -13.48 8.13 4.19
C PHE A 31 -14.66 9.02 4.64
N VAL A 32 -15.13 8.89 5.89
CA VAL A 32 -16.21 9.72 6.44
C VAL A 32 -15.72 11.14 6.73
N GLY A 33 -14.48 11.26 7.21
CA GLY A 33 -13.86 12.55 7.52
C GLY A 33 -13.02 13.12 6.38
N GLU A 34 -12.57 12.27 5.47
CA GLU A 34 -11.69 12.63 4.35
C GLU A 34 -12.28 12.12 3.03
N PRO A 35 -13.06 12.95 2.29
CA PRO A 35 -13.71 12.56 1.04
C PRO A 35 -12.74 12.10 -0.05
N ALA A 36 -11.47 12.53 0.03
CA ALA A 36 -10.36 12.10 -0.81
C ALA A 36 -10.07 10.59 -0.71
N VAL A 37 -10.41 9.96 0.42
CA VAL A 37 -10.19 8.53 0.65
C VAL A 37 -11.37 7.73 0.11
N SER A 38 -11.10 6.82 -0.83
CA SER A 38 -12.11 5.90 -1.35
C SER A 38 -12.75 5.07 -0.23
N GLN A 39 -14.08 4.92 -0.30
CA GLN A 39 -14.86 4.06 0.61
C GLN A 39 -14.58 2.57 0.37
N THR A 40 -13.92 2.23 -0.74
CA THR A 40 -13.58 0.86 -1.15
C THR A 40 -12.08 0.65 -1.20
N ASN A 41 -11.63 -0.57 -0.91
CA ASN A 41 -10.23 -0.98 -0.99
C ASN A 41 -9.74 -1.24 -2.43
N ASN A 42 -10.58 -0.98 -3.44
CA ASN A 42 -10.32 -1.34 -4.84
C ASN A 42 -8.99 -0.76 -5.36
N ALA A 43 -8.67 0.48 -5.00
CA ALA A 43 -7.43 1.14 -5.43
C ALA A 43 -6.19 0.41 -4.89
N ALA A 44 -6.19 0.06 -3.60
CA ALA A 44 -5.08 -0.67 -2.99
C ALA A 44 -4.97 -2.10 -3.54
N GLU A 45 -6.09 -2.82 -3.70
CA GLU A 45 -6.08 -4.16 -4.30
C GLU A 45 -5.58 -4.14 -5.75
N ASN A 46 -5.99 -3.14 -6.53
CA ASN A 46 -5.52 -2.97 -7.90
C ASN A 46 -4.02 -2.68 -7.95
N ALA A 47 -3.50 -1.84 -7.04
CA ALA A 47 -2.07 -1.55 -6.94
C ALA A 47 -1.24 -2.79 -6.57
N LEU A 48 -1.79 -3.72 -5.78
CA LEU A 48 -1.11 -4.95 -5.36
C LEU A 48 -1.20 -6.09 -6.40
N ARG A 49 -2.17 -6.05 -7.32
CA ARG A 49 -2.43 -7.16 -8.26
C ARG A 49 -1.23 -7.47 -9.16
N GLU A 50 -0.65 -6.44 -9.79
CA GLU A 50 0.53 -6.59 -10.66
C GLU A 50 1.75 -7.12 -9.88
N PRO A 51 2.17 -6.53 -8.74
CA PRO A 51 3.19 -7.07 -7.84
C PRO A 51 3.00 -8.55 -7.49
N VAL A 52 1.79 -8.95 -7.11
CA VAL A 52 1.48 -10.34 -6.69
C VAL A 52 1.64 -11.31 -7.86
N VAL A 53 1.19 -10.92 -9.06
CA VAL A 53 1.36 -11.74 -10.27
C VAL A 53 2.83 -11.88 -10.63
N LEU A 54 3.58 -10.77 -10.65
CA LEU A 54 5.01 -10.78 -10.96
C LEU A 54 5.79 -11.68 -9.98
N ARG A 55 5.53 -11.56 -8.67
CA ARG A 55 6.12 -12.41 -7.63
C ARG A 55 5.85 -13.90 -7.88
N LYS A 56 4.65 -14.26 -8.33
CA LYS A 56 4.30 -15.66 -8.65
C LYS A 56 5.07 -16.16 -9.88
N ILE A 57 5.16 -15.35 -10.93
CA ILE A 57 5.86 -15.71 -12.17
C ILE A 57 7.35 -15.97 -11.91
N ILE A 58 8.02 -15.13 -11.11
CA ILE A 58 9.46 -15.26 -10.83
C ILE A 58 9.80 -16.37 -9.83
N GLY A 59 8.83 -17.19 -9.40
CA GLY A 59 9.07 -18.31 -8.50
C GLY A 59 9.27 -17.91 -7.04
N THR A 60 8.67 -16.79 -6.62
CA THR A 60 8.77 -16.16 -5.30
C THR A 60 10.17 -15.69 -4.90
N LEU A 61 10.24 -14.79 -3.91
CA LEU A 61 11.50 -14.25 -3.39
C LEU A 61 11.99 -15.19 -2.29
N ARG A 62 13.22 -15.71 -2.46
CA ARG A 62 13.80 -16.78 -1.62
C ARG A 62 14.65 -16.28 -0.46
N ASN A 63 14.76 -14.97 -0.28
CA ASN A 63 15.46 -14.32 0.84
C ASN A 63 14.95 -12.88 1.05
N ASP A 64 15.18 -12.36 2.26
CA ASP A 64 14.70 -11.04 2.70
C ASP A 64 15.30 -9.90 1.88
N ARG A 65 16.57 -10.04 1.46
CA ARG A 65 17.23 -9.03 0.61
C ARG A 65 16.54 -8.89 -0.74
N GLY A 66 16.18 -10.00 -1.37
CA GLY A 66 15.43 -10.03 -2.63
C GLY A 66 14.02 -9.48 -2.45
N MET A 67 13.38 -9.78 -1.31
CA MET A 67 12.10 -9.20 -0.92
C MET A 67 12.16 -7.68 -0.86
N PHE A 68 13.09 -7.14 -0.08
CA PHE A 68 13.29 -5.71 0.08
C PHE A 68 13.51 -4.98 -1.24
N VAL A 69 14.39 -5.51 -2.10
CA VAL A 69 14.67 -4.89 -3.42
C VAL A 69 13.42 -4.89 -4.30
N HIS A 70 12.69 -6.01 -4.34
CA HIS A 70 11.50 -6.14 -5.18
C HIS A 70 10.37 -5.21 -4.72
N GLU A 71 10.10 -5.19 -3.42
CA GLU A 71 9.09 -4.31 -2.82
C GLU A 71 9.45 -2.84 -3.04
N THR A 72 10.73 -2.48 -2.89
CA THR A 72 11.20 -1.11 -3.13
C THR A 72 10.99 -0.70 -4.59
N ILE A 73 11.43 -1.50 -5.55
CA ILE A 73 11.29 -1.19 -6.98
C ILE A 73 9.81 -1.08 -7.36
N LEU A 74 8.98 -2.04 -6.95
CA LEU A 74 7.55 -2.01 -7.29
C LEU A 74 6.83 -0.83 -6.65
N SER A 75 7.19 -0.47 -5.41
CA SER A 75 6.64 0.71 -4.74
C SER A 75 7.01 2.01 -5.46
N LEU A 76 8.26 2.15 -5.91
CA LEU A 76 8.70 3.30 -6.70
C LEU A 76 7.93 3.40 -8.02
N LEU A 77 7.84 2.30 -8.77
CA LEU A 77 7.11 2.26 -10.03
C LEU A 77 5.63 2.58 -9.85
N ALA A 78 4.99 2.03 -8.82
CA ALA A 78 3.58 2.31 -8.51
C ALA A 78 3.39 3.80 -8.14
N THR A 79 4.27 4.35 -7.30
CA THR A 79 4.22 5.75 -6.89
C THR A 79 4.37 6.70 -8.09
N TRP A 80 5.34 6.46 -8.97
CA TRP A 80 5.52 7.31 -10.15
C TRP A 80 4.33 7.23 -11.11
N ARG A 81 3.76 6.04 -11.32
CA ARG A 81 2.54 5.89 -12.13
C ARG A 81 1.36 6.65 -11.53
N GLN A 82 1.17 6.59 -10.21
CA GLN A 82 0.11 7.34 -9.51
C GLN A 82 0.29 8.85 -9.63
N GLN A 83 1.53 9.33 -9.73
CA GLN A 83 1.85 10.74 -9.93
C GLN A 83 1.81 11.18 -11.41
N GLY A 84 1.44 10.29 -12.34
CA GLY A 84 1.45 10.59 -13.78
C GLY A 84 2.86 10.74 -14.38
N ARG A 85 3.90 10.28 -13.68
CA ARG A 85 5.30 10.35 -14.14
C ARG A 85 5.66 9.13 -14.98
N ASN A 86 6.61 9.30 -15.90
CA ASN A 86 7.15 8.19 -16.68
C ASN A 86 8.11 7.35 -15.80
N PRO A 87 7.79 6.06 -15.52
CA PRO A 87 8.61 5.26 -14.61
C PRO A 87 10.01 4.95 -15.13
N TYR A 88 10.20 4.90 -16.45
CA TYR A 88 11.52 4.67 -17.05
C TYR A 88 12.45 5.87 -16.83
N GLU A 89 11.96 7.09 -17.07
CA GLU A 89 12.74 8.31 -16.85
C GLU A 89 13.09 8.51 -15.39
N GLU A 90 12.14 8.27 -14.47
CA GLU A 90 12.41 8.39 -13.03
C GLU A 90 13.37 7.30 -12.54
N LEU A 91 13.26 6.06 -13.02
CA LEU A 91 14.22 5.01 -12.70
C LEU A 91 15.63 5.39 -13.18
N ARG A 92 15.74 5.87 -14.42
CA ARG A 92 17.02 6.34 -14.99
C ARG A 92 17.61 7.47 -14.15
N ARG A 93 16.79 8.43 -13.73
CA ARG A 93 17.20 9.54 -12.86
C ARG A 93 17.74 9.05 -11.51
N VAL A 94 16.99 8.19 -10.81
CA VAL A 94 17.39 7.69 -9.49
C VAL A 94 18.69 6.87 -9.59
N VAL A 95 18.84 6.04 -10.61
CA VAL A 95 20.06 5.24 -10.80
C VAL A 95 21.27 6.14 -11.10
N ASN A 96 21.11 7.18 -11.91
CA ASN A 96 22.22 8.06 -12.30
C ASN A 96 22.65 9.02 -11.20
N ASN A 97 21.70 9.56 -10.43
CA ASN A 97 21.98 10.62 -9.47
C ASN A 97 22.01 10.10 -8.02
N ASN A 98 21.53 8.87 -7.77
CA ASN A 98 21.33 8.28 -6.43
C ASN A 98 20.51 9.19 -5.49
N GLU A 99 19.72 10.10 -6.05
CA GLU A 99 18.85 11.04 -5.36
C GLU A 99 17.41 10.51 -5.40
N MET A 100 16.85 10.14 -4.26
CA MET A 100 15.41 9.97 -4.13
C MET A 100 14.73 11.34 -4.11
N LEU A 101 13.54 11.42 -4.73
CA LEU A 101 12.64 12.57 -4.57
C LEU A 101 12.42 12.85 -3.07
N SER A 102 12.43 14.13 -2.68
CA SER A 102 12.01 14.53 -1.33
C SER A 102 10.61 13.99 -1.05
N ARG A 103 10.37 13.53 0.19
CA ARG A 103 9.08 12.96 0.63
C ARG A 103 7.88 13.87 0.35
N ASP A 104 8.11 15.17 0.25
CA ASP A 104 7.12 16.19 -0.08
C ASP A 104 6.46 15.99 -1.44
N HIS A 105 7.13 15.29 -2.36
CA HIS A 105 6.60 14.94 -3.69
C HIS A 105 6.05 13.52 -3.78
N ALA A 106 6.19 12.69 -2.73
CA ALA A 106 5.83 11.27 -2.76
C ALA A 106 4.33 11.02 -2.53
N VAL A 107 3.62 11.99 -1.95
CA VAL A 107 2.17 11.93 -1.73
C VAL A 107 1.48 12.34 -3.03
N PRO A 108 0.71 11.46 -3.69
CA PRO A 108 -0.09 11.89 -4.83
C PRO A 108 -1.07 12.95 -4.36
N ALA A 109 -1.13 14.07 -5.08
CA ALA A 109 -2.15 15.08 -4.86
C ALA A 109 -3.51 14.38 -5.05
N VAL A 110 -4.26 14.24 -3.96
CA VAL A 110 -5.65 13.83 -4.11
C VAL A 110 -6.34 15.00 -4.77
N GLU A 111 -6.76 14.81 -6.02
CA GLU A 111 -7.61 15.79 -6.69
C GLU A 111 -8.91 15.90 -5.88
N THR A 112 -9.02 16.99 -5.12
CA THR A 112 -10.28 17.39 -4.47
C THR A 112 -11.24 17.79 -5.57
N SER A 113 -11.98 16.81 -6.07
CA SER A 113 -13.18 17.08 -6.87
C SER A 113 -14.21 17.73 -5.96
N GLY A 114 -14.53 18.99 -6.24
CA GLY A 114 -15.56 19.77 -5.57
C GLY A 114 -16.98 19.36 -5.97
#